data_AF-A0A8G1ZPQ0-F1
#
_entry.id   AF-A0A8G1ZPQ0-F1
#
_cell.length_a   1.000
_cell.length_b   1.000
_cell.length_c   1.000
_cell.angle_alpha   90.00
_cell.angle_beta   90.00
_cell.angle_gamma   90.00
#
_symmetry.space_group_name_H-M   'P 1'
#
loop_
_entity.id
_entity.type
_entity.pdbx_description
1 polymer ?
#
loop_
_entity_poly.entity_id
_entity_poly.type
_entity_poly.pdbx_seq_one_letter_code
_entity_poly.pdbx_strand_id
1 'polypeptide(L)'
;MSSPQPDFLGPDVAYQATPQKPGKPRRPWRATLVVALLLPPVLLGSGWLAQSDSTLLLLLGVIVAMVALLVAWAYAGAGPGTFVAIFGLAFMLFVGPAMAETFLDRQGVRTPAVVAGFGEMSPRYDRARTCKLVWEDRDTGEIGRVETGGLSACTDDIKAGDPAVVVVDPTGWQFPRMADDVESASTTTWAVTGGLFVAMELMFLWGRARKFG
;
A
#
# COMPACT_ATOMS: atom_id res chain seq x y z
N MET A 1 -8.70 -33.08 87.85
CA MET A 1 -8.63 -31.75 87.22
C MET A 1 -7.84 -31.92 85.92
N SER A 2 -8.55 -31.96 84.79
CA SER A 2 -7.97 -32.18 83.45
C SER A 2 -7.92 -30.83 82.73
N SER A 3 -6.74 -30.42 82.25
CA SER A 3 -6.59 -29.19 81.47
C SER A 3 -6.98 -29.45 80.01
N PRO A 4 -7.66 -28.53 79.30
CA PRO A 4 -7.96 -28.71 77.89
C PRO A 4 -6.69 -28.49 77.07
N GLN A 5 -6.37 -29.48 76.24
CA GLN A 5 -5.31 -29.43 75.24
C GLN A 5 -5.81 -28.59 74.06
N PRO A 6 -5.04 -27.60 73.55
CA PRO A 6 -5.46 -26.84 72.38
C PRO A 6 -5.28 -27.71 71.12
N ASP A 7 -6.39 -27.91 70.42
CA ASP A 7 -6.41 -28.52 69.09
C ASP A 7 -5.55 -27.68 68.14
N PHE A 8 -4.37 -28.21 67.82
CA PHE A 8 -3.53 -27.71 66.75
C PHE A 8 -4.29 -27.84 65.43
N LEU A 9 -4.81 -26.73 64.91
CA LEU A 9 -5.18 -26.62 63.50
C LEU A 9 -3.93 -26.95 62.67
N GLY A 10 -3.99 -28.05 61.93
CA GLY A 10 -2.93 -28.51 61.05
C GLY A 10 -2.57 -27.49 59.94
N PRO A 11 -1.39 -27.61 59.34
CA PRO A 11 -0.86 -26.66 58.36
C PRO A 11 -1.52 -26.70 56.96
N ASP A 12 -2.72 -27.28 56.83
CA ASP A 12 -3.27 -27.65 55.52
C ASP A 12 -4.32 -26.68 54.96
N VAL A 13 -4.48 -25.50 55.54
CA VAL A 13 -5.27 -24.42 54.91
C VAL A 13 -4.38 -23.60 53.98
N ALA A 14 -3.77 -24.30 53.02
CA ALA A 14 -3.25 -23.64 51.84
C ALA A 14 -4.44 -22.98 51.14
N TYR A 15 -4.57 -21.66 51.30
CA TYR A 15 -5.43 -20.83 50.48
C TYR A 15 -5.04 -21.05 49.02
N GLN A 16 -5.66 -22.02 48.36
CA GLN A 16 -5.70 -22.10 46.90
C GLN A 16 -6.58 -20.95 46.42
N ALA A 17 -6.01 -19.73 46.46
CA ALA A 17 -6.45 -18.68 45.58
C ALA A 17 -6.18 -19.18 44.16
N THR A 18 -7.18 -19.84 43.57
CA THR A 18 -7.16 -20.11 42.15
C THR A 18 -6.91 -18.77 41.47
N PRO A 19 -5.85 -18.62 40.67
CA PRO A 19 -5.62 -17.37 39.96
C PRO A 19 -6.85 -17.17 39.07
N GLN A 20 -7.73 -16.25 39.46
CA GLN A 20 -8.82 -15.81 38.61
C GLN A 20 -8.14 -15.35 37.32
N LYS A 21 -8.32 -16.11 36.25
CA LYS A 21 -7.87 -15.69 34.92
C LYS A 21 -8.47 -14.31 34.71
N PRO A 22 -7.67 -13.26 34.50
CA PRO A 22 -8.20 -11.92 34.30
C PRO A 22 -9.24 -12.03 33.18
N GLY A 23 -10.49 -11.65 33.48
CA GLY A 23 -11.59 -11.78 32.53
C GLY A 23 -11.19 -11.12 31.23
N LYS A 24 -11.25 -11.85 30.11
CA LYS A 24 -10.86 -11.34 28.78
C LYS A 24 -11.52 -9.97 28.61
N PRO A 25 -10.77 -8.86 28.51
CA PRO A 25 -11.38 -7.56 28.28
C PRO A 25 -12.12 -7.64 26.94
N ARG A 26 -13.45 -7.54 26.98
CA ARG A 26 -14.30 -7.49 25.78
C ARG A 26 -14.06 -6.16 25.08
N ARG A 27 -12.96 -6.05 24.33
CA ARG A 27 -12.67 -4.88 23.51
C ARG A 27 -13.80 -4.76 22.46
N PRO A 28 -14.42 -3.58 22.29
CA PRO A 28 -15.64 -3.45 21.50
C PRO A 28 -15.39 -3.82 20.05
N TRP A 29 -16.23 -4.71 19.51
CA TRP A 29 -16.22 -5.14 18.11
C TRP A 29 -16.35 -3.95 17.15
N ARG A 30 -17.02 -2.88 17.59
CA ARG A 30 -17.15 -1.60 16.88
C ARG A 30 -15.80 -0.99 16.49
N ALA A 31 -14.84 -0.96 17.40
CA ALA A 31 -13.51 -0.43 17.11
C ALA A 31 -12.78 -1.26 16.04
N THR A 32 -13.04 -2.57 16.00
CA THR A 32 -12.46 -3.44 14.98
C THR A 32 -13.13 -3.28 13.61
N LEU A 33 -14.44 -3.08 13.56
CA LEU A 33 -15.12 -2.75 12.31
C LEU A 33 -14.66 -1.39 11.75
N VAL A 34 -14.42 -0.41 12.62
CA VAL A 34 -13.86 0.88 12.20
C VAL A 34 -12.46 0.69 11.61
N VAL A 35 -11.60 -0.11 12.24
CA VAL A 35 -10.26 -0.40 11.70
C VAL A 35 -10.33 -1.17 10.39
N ALA A 36 -11.18 -2.20 10.29
CA ALA A 36 -11.41 -2.96 9.05
C ALA A 36 -11.86 -2.02 7.92
N LEU A 37 -12.81 -1.11 8.22
CA LEU A 37 -13.33 -0.20 7.21
C LEU A 37 -12.31 0.87 6.79
N LEU A 38 -11.49 1.36 7.73
CA LEU A 38 -10.52 2.42 7.47
C LEU A 38 -9.19 1.92 6.91
N LEU A 39 -8.83 0.65 7.15
CA LEU A 39 -7.54 0.12 6.72
C LEU A 39 -7.38 0.19 5.19
N PRO A 40 -8.29 -0.35 4.37
CA PRO A 40 -8.16 -0.28 2.91
C PRO A 40 -8.05 1.13 2.32
N PRO A 41 -8.91 2.12 2.66
CA PRO A 41 -8.78 3.46 2.10
C PRO A 41 -7.50 4.17 2.58
N VAL A 42 -7.05 3.90 3.81
CA VAL A 42 -5.75 4.41 4.28
C VAL A 42 -4.61 3.81 3.47
N LEU A 43 -4.61 2.49 3.27
CA LEU A 43 -3.59 1.80 2.48
C LEU A 43 -3.58 2.25 1.01
N LEU A 44 -4.76 2.45 0.44
CA LEU A 44 -4.95 3.01 -0.90
C LEU A 44 -4.38 4.42 -1.00
N GLY A 45 -4.74 5.31 -0.06
CA GLY A 45 -4.24 6.68 -0.02
C GLY A 45 -2.74 6.75 0.17
N SER A 46 -2.15 5.90 1.02
CA SER A 46 -0.69 5.81 1.15
C SER A 46 -0.01 5.25 -0.09
N GLY A 47 -0.62 4.28 -0.77
CA GLY A 47 -0.11 3.76 -2.04
C GLY A 47 -0.10 4.83 -3.13
N TRP A 48 -1.12 5.69 -3.16
CA TRP A 48 -1.19 6.85 -4.04
C TRP A 48 -0.09 7.88 -3.73
N LEU A 49 0.05 8.25 -2.46
CA LEU A 49 1.10 9.19 -2.02
C LEU A 49 2.51 8.66 -2.30
N ALA A 50 2.72 7.35 -2.26
CA ALA A 50 4.00 6.73 -2.57
C ALA A 50 4.44 6.89 -4.03
N GLN A 51 3.53 7.28 -4.94
CA GLN A 51 3.83 7.47 -6.37
C GLN A 51 4.13 8.91 -6.76
N SER A 52 3.98 9.85 -5.84
CA SER A 52 4.31 11.24 -6.14
C SER A 52 5.81 11.44 -6.35
N ASP A 53 6.17 12.46 -7.12
CA ASP A 53 7.58 12.84 -7.35
C ASP A 53 8.29 13.35 -6.08
N SER A 54 7.53 13.87 -5.12
CA SER A 54 8.10 14.35 -3.87
C SER A 54 8.54 13.19 -2.96
N THR A 55 9.83 13.15 -2.63
CA THR A 55 10.39 12.22 -1.64
C THR A 55 9.70 12.35 -0.27
N LEU A 56 9.24 13.55 0.09
CA LEU A 56 8.51 13.80 1.34
C LEU A 56 7.15 13.11 1.36
N LEU A 57 6.40 13.19 0.27
CA LEU A 57 5.10 12.53 0.13
C LEU A 57 5.24 11.01 0.07
N LEU A 58 6.31 10.51 -0.58
CA LEU A 58 6.67 9.10 -0.57
C LEU A 58 6.93 8.62 0.87
N LEU A 59 7.79 9.31 1.62
CA LEU A 59 8.09 8.97 3.01
C LEU A 59 6.84 9.03 3.89
N LEU A 60 6.00 10.05 3.70
CA LEU A 60 4.72 10.17 4.41
C LEU A 60 3.81 8.97 4.14
N GLY A 61 3.65 8.58 2.86
CA GLY A 61 2.87 7.41 2.47
C GLY A 61 3.36 6.13 3.15
N VAL A 62 4.67 5.89 3.13
CA VAL A 62 5.30 4.72 3.77
C VAL A 62 5.09 4.72 5.29
N ILE A 63 5.24 5.87 5.96
CA ILE A 63 5.04 5.97 7.42
C ILE A 63 3.58 5.69 7.78
N VAL A 64 2.63 6.29 7.05
CA VAL A 64 1.18 6.07 7.26
C VAL A 64 0.82 4.60 7.04
N ALA A 65 1.36 3.99 5.97
CA ALA A 65 1.21 2.57 5.68
C ALA A 65 1.67 1.69 6.85
N MET A 66 2.89 1.93 7.34
CA MET A 66 3.44 1.16 8.46
C MET A 66 2.60 1.30 9.72
N VAL A 67 2.18 2.52 10.07
CA VAL A 67 1.33 2.75 11.25
C VAL A 67 0.00 2.01 11.11
N ALA A 68 -0.65 2.08 9.94
CA ALA A 68 -1.91 1.39 9.70
C ALA A 68 -1.76 -0.14 9.83
N LEU A 69 -0.70 -0.72 9.25
CA LEU A 69 -0.42 -2.16 9.35
C LEU A 69 -0.08 -2.59 10.78
N LEU A 70 0.66 -1.77 11.54
CA LEU A 70 0.97 -2.03 12.96
C LEU A 70 -0.30 -2.00 13.82
N VAL A 71 -1.20 -1.05 13.58
CA VAL A 71 -2.51 -1.00 14.24
C VAL A 71 -3.30 -2.26 13.89
N ALA A 72 -3.40 -2.63 12.62
CA ALA A 72 -4.11 -3.82 12.19
C ALA A 72 -3.54 -5.09 12.83
N TRP A 73 -2.21 -5.22 12.86
CA TRP A 73 -1.51 -6.31 13.55
C TRP A 73 -1.89 -6.37 15.03
N ALA A 74 -1.82 -5.24 15.76
CA ALA A 74 -2.16 -5.20 17.19
C ALA A 74 -3.60 -5.69 17.46
N TYR A 75 -4.53 -5.41 16.55
CA TYR A 75 -5.91 -5.89 16.62
C TYR A 75 -6.07 -7.38 16.27
N ALA A 76 -5.43 -7.85 15.20
CA ALA A 76 -5.56 -9.23 14.71
C ALA A 76 -4.77 -10.26 15.55
N GLY A 77 -3.63 -9.87 16.13
CA GLY A 77 -2.71 -10.76 16.84
C GLY A 77 -1.55 -11.29 15.97
N ALA A 78 -0.56 -11.94 16.58
CA ALA A 78 0.73 -12.24 15.95
C ALA A 78 0.69 -13.14 14.71
N GLY A 79 -0.22 -14.12 14.66
CA GLY A 79 -0.37 -15.01 13.50
C GLY A 79 -1.09 -14.35 12.31
N PRO A 80 -2.39 -14.01 12.44
CA PRO A 80 -3.15 -13.39 11.35
C PRO A 80 -2.62 -11.99 10.97
N GLY A 81 -2.01 -11.26 11.91
CA GLY A 81 -1.45 -9.94 11.66
C GLY A 81 -0.32 -9.93 10.63
N THR A 82 0.51 -10.97 10.55
CA THR A 82 1.56 -11.07 9.53
C THR A 82 0.96 -11.25 8.14
N PHE A 83 -0.09 -12.07 8.00
CA PHE A 83 -0.81 -12.19 6.73
C PHE A 83 -1.45 -10.88 6.30
N VAL A 84 -2.08 -10.15 7.24
CA VAL A 84 -2.62 -8.81 6.95
C VAL A 84 -1.52 -7.86 6.47
N ALA A 85 -0.33 -7.91 7.06
CA ALA A 85 0.80 -7.10 6.60
C ALA A 85 1.30 -7.50 5.20
N ILE A 86 1.44 -8.80 4.93
CA ILE A 86 1.87 -9.31 3.62
C ILE A 86 0.85 -8.94 2.53
N PHE A 87 -0.44 -9.22 2.77
CA PHE A 87 -1.49 -8.91 1.81
C PHE A 87 -1.72 -7.41 1.66
N GLY A 88 -1.63 -6.63 2.74
CA GLY A 88 -1.76 -5.18 2.70
C GLY A 88 -0.61 -4.50 1.94
N LEU A 89 0.62 -4.99 2.11
CA LEU A 89 1.77 -4.52 1.35
C LEU A 89 1.67 -4.92 -0.13
N ALA A 90 1.31 -6.17 -0.42
CA ALA A 90 1.04 -6.61 -1.78
C ALA A 90 -0.07 -5.78 -2.42
N PHE A 91 -1.17 -5.54 -1.70
CA PHE A 91 -2.27 -4.70 -2.16
C PHE A 91 -1.79 -3.30 -2.55
N MET A 92 -0.94 -2.64 -1.74
CA MET A 92 -0.37 -1.33 -2.11
C MET A 92 0.43 -1.37 -3.41
N LEU A 93 1.26 -2.39 -3.58
CA LEU A 93 2.13 -2.52 -4.76
C LEU A 93 1.33 -2.68 -6.06
N PHE A 94 0.13 -3.29 -5.99
CA PHE A 94 -0.74 -3.47 -7.16
C PHE A 94 -1.73 -2.32 -7.35
N VAL A 95 -2.33 -1.83 -6.26
CA VAL A 95 -3.37 -0.80 -6.35
C VAL A 95 -2.82 0.56 -6.74
N GLY A 96 -1.59 0.88 -6.32
CA GLY A 96 -0.94 2.13 -6.68
C GLY A 96 -0.83 2.28 -8.20
N PRO A 97 -0.10 1.37 -8.90
CA PRO A 97 0.09 1.47 -10.34
C PRO A 97 -1.24 1.44 -11.10
N ALA A 98 -2.17 0.57 -10.69
CA ALA A 98 -3.49 0.47 -11.32
C ALA A 98 -4.30 1.78 -11.20
N MET A 99 -4.22 2.45 -10.04
CA MET A 99 -4.87 3.75 -9.84
C MET A 99 -4.17 4.86 -10.64
N ALA A 100 -2.85 4.90 -10.69
CA ALA A 100 -2.12 5.92 -11.45
C ALA A 100 -2.40 5.80 -12.95
N GLU A 101 -2.42 4.58 -13.49
CA GLU A 101 -2.77 4.32 -14.89
C GLU A 101 -4.20 4.77 -15.19
N THR A 102 -5.17 4.38 -14.36
CA THR A 102 -6.58 4.79 -14.57
C THR A 102 -6.82 6.28 -14.37
N PHE A 103 -6.02 6.95 -13.55
CA PHE A 103 -6.09 8.39 -13.40
C PHE A 103 -5.51 9.11 -14.61
N LEU A 104 -4.33 8.71 -15.09
CA LEU A 104 -3.72 9.27 -16.29
C LEU A 104 -4.58 9.02 -17.53
N ASP A 105 -5.23 7.87 -17.64
CA ASP A 105 -6.17 7.57 -18.72
C ASP A 105 -7.38 8.52 -18.73
N ARG A 106 -7.89 8.90 -17.55
CA ARG A 106 -9.10 9.73 -17.41
C ARG A 106 -8.85 11.23 -17.36
N GLN A 107 -7.79 11.65 -16.70
CA GLN A 107 -7.49 13.06 -16.39
C GLN A 107 -6.20 13.55 -17.05
N GLY A 108 -5.40 12.65 -17.61
CA GLY A 108 -4.17 13.01 -18.28
C GLY A 108 -4.44 13.74 -19.59
N VAL A 109 -3.65 14.79 -19.84
CA VAL A 109 -3.70 15.57 -21.06
C VAL A 109 -2.63 15.03 -22.01
N ARG A 110 -3.06 14.58 -23.19
CA ARG A 110 -2.17 14.12 -24.27
C ARG A 110 -1.51 15.32 -24.92
N THR A 111 -0.21 15.48 -24.71
CA THR A 111 0.58 16.60 -25.21
C THR A 111 1.62 16.10 -26.22
N PRO A 112 1.75 16.75 -27.40
CA PRO A 112 2.79 16.39 -28.35
C PRO A 112 4.16 16.67 -27.74
N ALA A 113 5.06 15.69 -27.83
CA ALA A 113 6.40 15.73 -27.30
C ALA A 113 7.40 15.32 -28.38
N VAL A 114 8.69 15.59 -28.14
CA VAL A 114 9.79 15.16 -29.00
C VAL A 114 10.80 14.39 -28.15
N VAL A 115 11.34 13.31 -28.71
CA VAL A 115 12.42 12.55 -28.09
C VAL A 115 13.71 13.36 -28.17
N ALA A 116 14.16 13.95 -27.07
CA ALA A 116 15.39 14.74 -27.04
C ALA A 116 16.64 13.87 -26.91
N GLY A 117 16.51 12.64 -26.43
CA GLY A 117 17.62 11.69 -26.32
C GLY A 117 17.26 10.49 -25.45
N PHE A 118 18.28 9.69 -25.16
CA PHE A 118 18.16 8.47 -24.36
C PHE A 118 18.94 8.65 -23.06
N GLY A 119 18.38 8.18 -21.96
CA GLY A 119 19.06 8.11 -20.67
C GLY A 119 19.88 6.82 -20.54
N GLU A 120 20.51 6.66 -19.38
CA GLU A 120 21.33 5.48 -19.09
C GLU A 120 20.46 4.21 -19.01
N MET A 121 21.05 3.09 -19.44
CA MET A 121 20.42 1.78 -19.39
C MET A 121 20.26 1.38 -17.92
N SER A 122 19.02 1.23 -17.46
CA SER A 122 18.77 0.84 -16.07
C SER A 122 19.18 -0.62 -15.87
N PRO A 123 20.11 -0.95 -14.95
CA PRO A 123 20.50 -2.33 -14.68
C PRO A 123 19.36 -3.17 -14.08
N ARG A 124 18.25 -2.53 -13.70
CA ARG A 124 17.06 -3.16 -13.10
C ARG A 124 16.09 -3.73 -14.13
N TYR A 125 16.13 -3.21 -15.36
CA TYR A 125 15.30 -3.64 -16.48
C TYR A 125 16.22 -3.98 -17.65
N ASP A 126 16.60 -5.25 -17.73
CA ASP A 126 17.52 -5.80 -18.73
C ASP A 126 16.98 -5.55 -20.15
N ARG A 127 17.34 -4.38 -20.72
CA ARG A 127 17.04 -3.83 -22.08
C ARG A 127 16.08 -2.65 -22.21
N ALA A 128 15.53 -2.07 -21.15
CA ALA A 128 14.72 -0.86 -21.30
C ALA A 128 15.61 0.40 -21.34
N ARG A 129 15.75 1.04 -22.51
CA ARG A 129 16.34 2.39 -22.61
C ARG A 129 15.37 3.38 -21.99
N THR A 130 15.87 4.25 -21.12
CA THR A 130 15.08 5.41 -20.68
C THR A 130 15.08 6.45 -21.78
N CYS A 131 13.96 7.14 -21.97
CA CYS A 131 13.81 8.16 -22.99
C CYS A 131 13.60 9.53 -22.37
N LYS A 132 14.36 10.51 -22.85
CA LYS A 132 14.25 11.91 -22.43
C LYS A 132 13.27 12.59 -23.36
N LEU A 133 12.10 12.91 -22.84
CA LEU A 133 11.04 13.57 -23.57
C LEU A 133 11.02 15.05 -23.22
N VAL A 134 10.81 15.87 -24.26
CA VAL A 134 10.66 17.31 -24.13
C VAL A 134 9.36 17.71 -24.80
N TRP A 135 8.53 18.45 -24.10
CA TRP A 135 7.29 19.00 -24.64
C TRP A 135 7.15 20.46 -24.24
N GLU A 136 6.34 21.18 -25.00
CA GLU A 136 5.94 22.54 -24.66
C GLU A 136 4.51 22.48 -24.11
N ASP A 137 4.32 22.97 -22.90
CA ASP A 137 3.00 23.08 -22.31
C ASP A 137 2.18 24.11 -23.09
N ARG A 138 0.98 23.70 -23.51
CA ARG A 138 0.10 24.52 -24.35
C ARG A 138 -0.44 25.75 -23.61
N ASP A 139 -0.60 25.65 -22.29
CA ASP A 139 -1.26 26.69 -21.49
C ASP A 139 -0.24 27.66 -20.90
N THR A 140 0.97 27.19 -20.56
CA THR A 140 2.01 28.00 -19.93
C THR A 140 3.18 28.36 -20.85
N GLY A 141 3.35 27.65 -21.96
CA GLY A 141 4.53 27.76 -22.82
C GLY A 141 5.82 27.24 -22.17
N GLU A 142 5.73 26.59 -21.01
CA GLU A 142 6.89 26.05 -20.32
C GLU A 142 7.39 24.77 -20.99
N ILE A 143 8.71 24.62 -21.05
CA ILE A 143 9.34 23.42 -21.59
C ILE A 143 9.43 22.35 -20.50
N GLY A 144 8.54 21.37 -20.57
CA GLY A 144 8.57 20.18 -19.71
C GLY A 144 9.68 19.22 -20.15
N ARG A 145 10.35 18.59 -19.18
CA ARG A 145 11.35 17.54 -19.42
C ARG A 145 11.09 16.38 -18.48
N VAL A 146 11.06 15.16 -19.01
CA VAL A 146 10.91 13.94 -18.20
C VAL A 146 11.78 12.83 -18.77
N GLU A 147 12.33 12.00 -17.90
CA GLU A 147 12.95 10.74 -18.29
C GLU A 147 11.97 9.60 -17.97
N THR A 148 11.39 9.01 -19.02
CA THR A 148 10.43 7.89 -18.88
C THR A 148 11.09 6.59 -19.27
N GLY A 149 10.87 5.53 -18.48
CA GLY A 149 11.23 4.15 -18.81
C GLY A 149 10.02 3.24 -18.70
N GLY A 150 9.99 2.16 -19.49
CA GLY A 150 8.83 1.27 -19.63
C GLY A 150 9.13 0.11 -20.59
N LEU A 151 8.23 -0.87 -20.69
CA LEU A 151 8.37 -1.99 -21.64
C LEU A 151 8.16 -1.54 -23.10
N SER A 152 7.40 -0.47 -23.34
CA SER A 152 7.24 0.13 -24.67
C SER A 152 8.15 1.35 -24.89
N ALA A 153 8.78 1.85 -23.83
CA ALA A 153 9.63 3.03 -23.91
C ALA A 153 10.89 2.75 -24.72
N CYS A 154 10.95 3.38 -25.90
CA CYS A 154 12.15 3.48 -26.74
C CYS A 154 12.79 2.14 -27.07
N THR A 155 12.03 1.37 -27.86
CA THR A 155 12.58 0.28 -28.67
C THR A 155 13.71 0.78 -29.56
N ASP A 156 14.54 -0.13 -30.05
CA ASP A 156 15.70 0.22 -30.90
C ASP A 156 15.34 0.99 -32.18
N ASP A 157 14.05 1.04 -32.52
CA ASP A 157 13.51 1.69 -33.71
C ASP A 157 13.27 3.21 -33.53
N ILE A 158 13.20 3.70 -32.29
CA ILE A 158 12.95 5.13 -31.98
C ILE A 158 14.27 5.91 -32.00
N LYS A 159 14.28 7.07 -32.65
CA LYS A 159 15.43 7.98 -32.74
C LYS A 159 15.18 9.31 -32.03
N ALA A 160 16.27 9.96 -31.62
CA ALA A 160 16.18 11.34 -31.14
C ALA A 160 15.67 12.25 -32.27
N GLY A 161 14.69 13.10 -31.96
CA GLY A 161 13.97 13.94 -32.91
C GLY A 161 12.64 13.36 -33.38
N ASP A 162 12.32 12.11 -33.06
CA ASP A 162 11.04 11.52 -33.44
C ASP A 162 9.89 12.15 -32.64
N PRO A 163 8.72 12.36 -33.28
CA PRO A 163 7.53 12.83 -32.61
C PRO A 163 6.97 11.74 -31.69
N ALA A 164 6.60 12.14 -30.47
CA ALA A 164 5.99 11.27 -29.47
C ALA A 164 4.77 11.97 -28.85
N VAL A 165 3.97 11.22 -28.10
CA VAL A 165 2.87 11.78 -27.31
C VAL A 165 3.10 11.42 -25.85
N VAL A 166 3.12 12.43 -24.99
CA VAL A 166 3.24 12.26 -23.55
C VAL A 166 1.90 12.60 -22.89
N VAL A 167 1.53 11.83 -21.88
CA VAL A 167 0.36 12.07 -21.04
C VAL A 167 0.86 12.76 -19.78
N VAL A 168 0.45 14.01 -19.60
CA VAL A 168 0.81 14.84 -18.45
C VAL A 168 -0.41 14.98 -17.54
N ASP A 169 -0.20 14.81 -16.25
CA ASP A 169 -1.20 15.18 -15.25
C ASP A 169 -1.15 16.69 -15.01
N PRO A 170 -2.23 17.45 -15.30
CA PRO A 170 -2.25 18.90 -15.12
C PRO A 170 -2.08 19.33 -13.66
N THR A 171 -2.36 18.43 -12.70
CA THR A 171 -2.21 18.71 -11.28
C THR A 171 -0.80 18.42 -10.76
N GLY A 172 0.05 17.78 -11.57
CA GLY A 172 1.44 17.44 -11.23
C GLY A 172 1.59 16.38 -10.14
N TRP A 173 0.52 15.63 -9.82
CA TRP A 173 0.59 14.57 -8.81
C TRP A 173 1.18 13.29 -9.36
N GLN A 174 0.87 12.99 -10.63
CA GLN A 174 1.34 11.81 -11.33
C GLN A 174 2.50 12.15 -12.27
N PHE A 175 3.48 11.25 -12.30
CA PHE A 175 4.59 11.34 -13.22
C PHE A 175 4.11 11.28 -14.68
N PRO A 176 4.59 12.17 -15.56
CA PRO A 176 4.30 12.10 -16.98
C PRO A 176 4.77 10.76 -17.57
N ARG A 177 3.99 10.16 -18.47
CA ARG A 177 4.31 8.89 -19.14
C ARG A 177 4.05 8.97 -20.63
N MET A 178 4.68 8.11 -21.41
CA MET A 178 4.34 7.96 -22.84
C MET A 178 2.90 7.50 -22.99
N ALA A 179 2.20 8.01 -24.00
CA ALA A 179 0.81 7.64 -24.26
C ALA A 179 0.61 6.14 -24.53
N ASP A 180 1.62 5.48 -25.10
CA ASP A 180 1.58 4.04 -25.39
C ASP A 180 1.73 3.19 -24.11
N ASP A 181 2.30 3.74 -23.03
CA ASP A 181 2.40 3.10 -21.72
C ASP A 181 1.18 3.39 -20.82
N VAL A 182 0.28 4.30 -21.22
CA VAL A 182 -0.94 4.63 -20.48
C VAL A 182 -2.10 3.82 -21.06
N GLU A 183 -2.23 2.59 -20.57
CA GLU A 183 -3.40 1.75 -20.82
C GLU A 183 -4.17 1.57 -19.51
N SER A 184 -5.50 1.48 -19.60
CA SER A 184 -6.33 1.17 -18.44
C SER A 184 -5.86 -0.14 -17.81
N ALA A 185 -5.67 -0.15 -16.48
CA ALA A 185 -5.15 -1.33 -15.80
C ALA A 185 -5.95 -2.59 -16.18
N SER A 186 -5.23 -3.66 -16.54
CA SER A 186 -5.85 -4.87 -17.08
C SER A 186 -6.89 -5.47 -16.12
N THR A 187 -7.89 -6.17 -16.66
CA THR A 187 -8.88 -6.90 -15.85
C THR A 187 -8.21 -7.83 -14.83
N THR A 188 -7.07 -8.43 -15.19
CA THR A 188 -6.27 -9.27 -14.30
C THR A 188 -5.68 -8.48 -13.14
N THR A 189 -5.15 -7.28 -13.38
CA THR A 189 -4.61 -6.39 -12.35
C THR A 189 -5.69 -6.00 -11.34
N TRP A 190 -6.89 -5.64 -11.82
CA TRP A 190 -8.03 -5.34 -10.96
C TRP A 190 -8.53 -6.58 -10.19
N ALA A 191 -8.55 -7.75 -10.83
CA ALA A 191 -8.93 -9.00 -10.18
C ALA A 191 -7.95 -9.38 -9.07
N VAL A 192 -6.64 -9.27 -9.31
CA VAL A 192 -5.59 -9.52 -8.30
C VAL A 192 -5.71 -8.51 -7.16
N THR A 193 -5.87 -7.23 -7.47
CA THR A 193 -6.04 -6.16 -6.46
C THR A 193 -7.27 -6.39 -5.59
N GLY A 194 -8.40 -6.72 -6.20
CA GLY A 194 -9.63 -7.08 -5.49
C GLY A 194 -9.48 -8.34 -4.64
N GLY A 195 -8.80 -9.36 -5.16
CA GLY A 195 -8.48 -10.59 -4.43
C GLY A 195 -7.61 -10.34 -3.20
N LEU A 196 -6.58 -9.50 -3.33
CA LEU A 196 -5.70 -9.09 -2.23
C LEU A 196 -6.47 -8.31 -1.15
N PHE A 197 -7.37 -7.40 -1.55
CA PHE A 197 -8.25 -6.68 -0.64
C PHE A 197 -9.14 -7.63 0.16
N VAL A 198 -9.83 -8.55 -0.52
CA VAL A 198 -10.73 -9.53 0.14
C VAL A 198 -9.93 -10.45 1.07
N ALA A 199 -8.77 -10.94 0.63
CA ALA A 199 -7.91 -11.79 1.43
C ALA A 199 -7.41 -11.07 2.70
N MET A 200 -6.99 -9.81 2.58
CA MET A 200 -6.56 -8.98 3.71
C MET A 200 -7.68 -8.82 4.75
N GLU A 201 -8.88 -8.42 4.32
CA GLU A 201 -10.04 -8.20 5.19
C GLU A 201 -10.49 -9.50 5.88
N LEU A 202 -10.57 -10.59 5.13
CA LEU A 202 -10.91 -11.91 5.69
C LEU A 202 -9.91 -12.34 6.75
N MET A 203 -8.60 -12.16 6.52
CA MET A 203 -7.57 -12.51 7.49
C MET A 203 -7.62 -11.61 8.73
N PHE A 204 -7.91 -10.32 8.55
CA PHE A 204 -8.09 -9.39 9.66
C PHE A 204 -9.27 -9.79 10.56
N LEU A 205 -10.44 -10.04 9.96
CA LEU A 205 -11.65 -10.44 10.67
C LEU A 205 -11.50 -11.83 11.32
N TRP A 206 -10.91 -12.79 10.59
CA TRP A 206 -10.64 -14.13 11.12
C TRP A 206 -9.67 -14.09 12.31
N GLY A 207 -8.62 -13.28 12.21
CA GLY A 207 -7.65 -13.11 13.29
C GLY A 207 -8.28 -12.52 14.55
N ARG A 208 -9.14 -11.51 14.36
CA ARG A 208 -9.90 -10.93 15.46
C ARG A 208 -10.86 -11.93 16.10
N ALA A 209 -11.58 -12.71 15.27
CA ALA A 209 -12.50 -13.73 15.74
C ALA A 209 -11.77 -14.78 16.58
N ARG A 210 -10.59 -15.24 16.16
CA ARG A 210 -9.80 -16.23 16.91
C ARG A 210 -9.24 -15.72 18.23
N LYS A 211 -8.89 -14.44 18.31
CA LYS A 211 -8.33 -13.84 19.53
C LYS A 211 -9.37 -13.69 20.66
N PHE A 212 -10.64 -13.49 20.30
CA PHE A 212 -11.70 -13.15 21.25
C PHE A 212 -12.92 -14.09 21.25
N GLY A 213 -13.04 -15.00 20.29
CA GLY A 213 -13.77 -16.27 20.45
C GLY A 213 -13.10 -17.14 21.51
#